data_AF-A0A1V9XFD1-F1
#
_entry.id   AF-A0A1V9XFD1-F1
#
_cell.length_a   1.000
_cell.length_b   1.000
_cell.length_c   1.000
_cell.angle_alpha   90.00
_cell.angle_beta   90.00
_cell.angle_gamma   90.00
#
_symmetry.space_group_name_H-M   'P 1'
#
loop_
_entity.id
_entity.type
_entity.pdbx_description
1 polymer ?
#
loop_
_entity_poly.entity_id
_entity_poly.type
_entity_poly.pdbx_seq_one_letter_code
_entity_poly.pdbx_strand_id
1 'polypeptide(L)'
;MLVLNVNSKLLTVVALLSVLLFDRTEGQRSGGQNKYQGKRLGCFQCDADFTFNAEPYAHNHSCLAGPTDPKERDRGIAQCSQNSRYCMAEVTRVNRVLTKFSRKCAEDCDTTCIRSGFAMDIEVCTYCCETFAYCAENRNKIDNLHRNV
;
A
#
# COMPACT_ATOMS: atom_id res chain seq x y z
N MET A 1 47.47 44.48 -9.83
CA MET A 1 47.37 45.07 -11.19
C MET A 1 48.54 44.50 -11.99
N LEU A 2 48.44 43.90 -13.18
CA LEU A 2 47.38 43.67 -14.15
C LEU A 2 47.85 42.46 -15.01
N VAL A 3 46.90 41.61 -15.38
CA VAL A 3 46.74 40.95 -16.69
C VAL A 3 47.91 40.07 -17.21
N LEU A 4 47.76 38.76 -17.07
CA LEU A 4 48.27 37.79 -18.03
C LEU A 4 47.11 37.31 -18.91
N ASN A 5 47.16 37.77 -20.15
CA ASN A 5 46.35 37.37 -21.28
C ASN A 5 46.79 35.97 -21.72
N VAL A 6 45.92 34.96 -21.61
CA VAL A 6 46.18 33.61 -22.13
C VAL A 6 45.09 33.23 -23.14
N ASN A 7 45.54 33.30 -24.38
CA ASN A 7 45.04 32.72 -25.63
C ASN A 7 43.74 31.90 -25.63
N SER A 8 42.78 32.49 -26.35
CA SER A 8 41.53 31.96 -26.87
C SER A 8 41.71 30.88 -27.95
N LYS A 9 42.19 29.68 -27.58
CA LYS A 9 42.15 28.48 -28.45
C LYS A 9 41.96 27.15 -27.68
N LEU A 10 41.38 27.19 -26.49
CA LEU A 10 41.20 26.00 -25.64
C LEU A 10 39.77 25.89 -25.11
N LEU A 11 38.77 26.18 -25.95
CA LEU A 11 37.36 26.16 -25.55
C LEU A 11 36.44 25.69 -26.69
N THR A 12 36.80 24.59 -27.34
CA THR A 12 35.94 23.88 -28.31
C THR A 12 36.12 22.37 -28.22
N VAL A 13 36.22 21.84 -27.00
CA VAL A 13 36.09 20.39 -26.71
C VAL A 13 35.13 20.19 -25.53
N VAL A 14 34.04 20.96 -25.53
CA VAL A 14 32.86 20.70 -24.71
C VAL A 14 31.74 20.35 -25.69
N ALA A 15 31.09 19.19 -25.46
CA ALA A 15 29.71 18.86 -25.84
C ALA A 15 29.45 17.57 -26.63
N LEU A 16 30.30 16.53 -26.62
CA LEU A 16 29.96 15.28 -27.35
C LEU A 16 30.18 13.91 -26.68
N LEU A 17 30.57 13.76 -25.41
CA LEU A 17 30.95 12.43 -24.89
C LEU A 17 30.64 12.16 -23.41
N SER A 18 29.38 12.33 -22.99
CA SER A 18 28.92 11.79 -21.68
C SER A 18 27.45 11.36 -21.65
N VAL A 19 26.83 11.14 -22.81
CA VAL A 19 25.62 10.32 -22.89
C VAL A 19 26.10 8.90 -23.12
N LEU A 20 25.99 8.05 -22.11
CA LEU A 20 25.83 6.59 -22.12
C LEU A 20 26.43 6.01 -20.84
N LEU A 21 25.67 5.09 -20.22
CA LEU A 21 26.06 4.18 -19.13
C LEU A 21 25.82 4.70 -17.70
N PHE A 22 24.55 4.71 -17.28
CA PHE A 22 24.20 4.10 -16.00
C PHE A 22 22.85 3.40 -16.13
N ASP A 23 22.91 2.08 -15.91
CA ASP A 23 21.87 1.08 -16.00
C ASP A 23 20.58 1.46 -15.27
N ARG A 24 19.49 1.58 -16.03
CA ARG A 24 18.15 1.35 -15.49
C ARG A 24 18.04 -0.15 -15.24
N THR A 25 18.22 -0.59 -14.00
CA THR A 25 17.64 -1.84 -13.54
C THR A 25 16.13 -1.68 -13.61
N GLU A 26 15.53 -2.09 -14.74
CA GLU A 26 14.12 -2.42 -14.84
C GLU A 26 13.86 -3.59 -13.89
N GLY A 27 13.54 -3.26 -12.63
CA GLY A 27 12.84 -4.18 -11.76
C GLY A 27 11.59 -4.63 -12.52
N GLN A 28 11.58 -5.91 -12.91
CA GLN A 28 10.46 -6.58 -13.53
C GLN A 28 9.25 -6.46 -12.61
N ARG A 29 8.48 -5.38 -12.76
CA ARG A 29 7.09 -5.33 -12.37
C ARG A 29 6.39 -6.33 -13.27
N SER A 30 6.32 -7.58 -12.81
CA SER A 30 5.42 -8.61 -13.34
C SER A 30 3.98 -8.23 -13.02
N GLY A 31 3.55 -7.06 -13.51
CA GLY A 31 2.15 -6.69 -13.62
C GLY A 31 1.65 -7.39 -14.88
N GLY A 32 1.13 -8.61 -14.71
CA GLY A 32 0.42 -9.31 -15.77
C GLY A 32 -0.71 -8.42 -16.28
N GLN A 33 -0.50 -7.79 -17.43
CA GLN A 33 -1.53 -7.10 -18.21
C GLN A 33 -2.46 -8.14 -18.85
N ASN A 34 -3.19 -8.89 -18.03
CA ASN A 34 -4.28 -9.71 -18.52
C ASN A 34 -5.55 -8.86 -18.54
N LYS A 35 -5.86 -8.33 -19.72
CA LYS A 35 -7.20 -8.11 -20.28
C LYS A 35 -8.37 -8.15 -19.27
N TYR A 36 -8.63 -7.06 -18.55
CA TYR A 36 -9.89 -6.90 -17.82
C TYR A 36 -10.97 -6.36 -18.76
N GLN A 37 -11.60 -7.26 -19.50
CA GLN A 37 -12.90 -6.98 -20.10
C GLN A 37 -13.96 -6.93 -18.99
N GLY A 38 -14.32 -5.72 -18.54
CA GLY A 38 -15.70 -5.38 -18.20
C GLY A 38 -16.25 -5.64 -16.79
N LYS A 39 -15.50 -6.17 -15.81
CA LYS A 39 -16.01 -6.29 -14.42
C LYS A 39 -15.12 -5.54 -13.43
N ARG A 40 -15.68 -4.48 -12.83
CA ARG A 40 -15.01 -3.69 -11.77
C ARG A 40 -14.87 -4.54 -10.51
N LEU A 41 -13.72 -4.43 -9.84
CA LEU A 41 -13.49 -5.04 -8.55
C LEU A 41 -14.47 -4.45 -7.53
N GLY A 42 -15.11 -5.31 -6.74
CA GLY A 42 -15.96 -4.90 -5.63
C GLY A 42 -15.29 -5.24 -4.31
N CYS A 43 -15.09 -4.25 -3.45
CA CYS A 43 -14.53 -4.44 -2.11
C CYS A 43 -15.51 -3.95 -1.06
N PHE A 44 -15.58 -4.65 0.07
CA PHE A 44 -16.24 -4.11 1.25
C PHE A 44 -15.38 -2.99 1.82
N GLN A 45 -15.96 -1.79 1.96
CA GLN A 45 -15.25 -0.61 2.46
C GLN A 45 -15.81 -0.22 3.82
N CYS A 46 -14.92 0.00 4.78
CA CYS A 46 -15.29 0.43 6.11
C CYS A 46 -14.09 1.07 6.81
N ASP A 47 -14.37 1.86 7.84
CA ASP A 47 -13.38 2.43 8.74
C ASP A 47 -13.94 2.28 10.16
N ALA A 48 -13.12 1.73 11.06
CA ALA A 48 -13.44 1.52 12.46
C ALA A 48 -12.31 2.08 13.32
N ASP A 49 -12.67 2.95 14.26
CA ASP A 49 -11.74 3.63 15.15
C ASP A 49 -12.10 3.29 16.61
N PHE A 50 -11.34 2.37 17.18
CA PHE A 50 -11.52 1.90 18.56
C PHE A 50 -10.69 2.69 19.57
N THR A 51 -10.26 3.91 19.22
CA THR A 51 -9.62 4.81 20.19
C THR A 51 -10.64 5.29 21.23
N PHE A 52 -10.14 5.76 22.37
CA PHE A 52 -10.94 6.04 23.58
C PHE A 52 -12.17 6.95 23.37
N ASN A 53 -12.19 7.79 22.33
CA ASN A 53 -13.23 8.78 22.08
C ASN A 53 -14.13 8.47 20.87
N ALA A 54 -13.90 7.37 20.15
CA ALA A 54 -14.60 7.07 18.90
C ALA A 54 -15.70 6.02 19.13
N GLU A 55 -15.38 4.73 19.05
CA GLU A 55 -16.34 3.64 19.30
C GLU A 55 -15.74 2.55 20.21
N PRO A 56 -16.56 1.90 21.06
CA PRO A 56 -16.09 0.80 21.88
C PRO A 56 -15.72 -0.40 21.02
N TYR A 57 -14.61 -1.06 21.34
CA TYR A 57 -14.21 -2.29 20.66
C TYR A 57 -15.28 -3.38 20.78
N ALA A 58 -15.69 -3.91 19.63
CA ALA A 58 -16.58 -5.04 19.52
C ALA A 58 -15.97 -6.09 18.56
N HIS A 59 -15.74 -7.31 19.05
CA HIS A 59 -15.13 -8.37 18.24
C HIS A 59 -15.96 -8.77 17.01
N ASN A 60 -17.27 -8.55 17.07
CA ASN A 60 -18.24 -8.80 16.00
C ASN A 60 -18.55 -7.54 15.18
N HIS A 61 -17.74 -6.48 15.30
CA HIS A 61 -17.92 -5.27 14.50
C HIS A 61 -17.93 -5.63 13.01
N SER A 62 -18.88 -5.09 12.25
CA SER A 62 -19.04 -5.42 10.82
C SER A 62 -17.79 -5.08 10.01
N CYS A 63 -17.02 -4.07 10.43
CA CYS A 63 -15.74 -3.76 9.81
C CYS A 63 -14.64 -4.79 10.10
N LEU A 64 -14.71 -5.55 11.20
CA LEU A 64 -13.76 -6.61 11.52
C LEU A 64 -14.19 -7.95 10.93
N ALA A 65 -15.42 -8.39 11.23
CA ALA A 65 -15.93 -9.71 10.86
C ALA A 65 -16.62 -9.76 9.47
N GLY A 66 -16.97 -8.60 8.92
CA GLY A 66 -17.91 -8.50 7.80
C GLY A 66 -19.36 -8.46 8.30
N PRO A 67 -20.30 -7.95 7.49
CA PRO A 67 -21.73 -7.96 7.83
C PRO A 67 -22.26 -9.41 7.94
N THR A 68 -23.02 -9.68 8.99
CA THR A 68 -23.64 -11.00 9.21
C THR A 68 -24.89 -11.19 8.34
N ASP A 69 -25.64 -10.11 8.06
CA ASP A 69 -26.78 -10.14 7.15
C ASP A 69 -26.29 -10.22 5.69
N PRO A 70 -26.67 -11.26 4.91
CA PRO A 70 -26.34 -11.36 3.49
C PRO A 70 -26.74 -10.14 2.66
N LYS A 71 -27.87 -9.47 2.99
CA LYS A 71 -28.34 -8.29 2.26
C LYS A 71 -27.46 -7.07 2.53
N GLU A 72 -27.00 -6.91 3.77
CA GLU A 72 -26.07 -5.84 4.14
C GLU A 72 -24.69 -6.10 3.53
N ARG A 73 -24.28 -7.38 3.51
CA ARG A 73 -23.06 -7.84 2.87
C ARG A 73 -23.01 -7.41 1.39
N ASP A 74 -24.03 -7.72 0.61
CA ASP A 74 -24.03 -7.37 -0.81
C ASP A 74 -24.12 -5.84 -1.05
N ARG A 75 -24.78 -5.10 -0.15
CA ARG A 75 -24.86 -3.62 -0.21
C ARG A 75 -23.56 -2.93 0.21
N GLY A 76 -22.81 -3.51 1.13
CA GLY A 76 -21.56 -2.97 1.64
C GLY A 76 -20.40 -3.11 0.66
N ILE A 77 -20.57 -3.88 -0.43
CA ILE A 77 -19.58 -3.99 -1.49
C ILE A 77 -19.67 -2.75 -2.39
N ALA A 78 -18.71 -1.86 -2.22
CA ALA A 78 -18.54 -0.71 -3.10
C ALA A 78 -17.75 -1.11 -4.35
N GLN A 79 -18.19 -0.60 -5.50
CA GLN A 79 -17.48 -0.76 -6.77
C GLN A 79 -16.22 0.12 -6.77
N CYS A 80 -15.06 -0.50 -6.93
CA CYS A 80 -13.78 0.20 -6.96
C CYS A 80 -13.56 0.99 -8.26
N SER A 81 -12.54 1.85 -8.27
CA SER A 81 -12.09 2.52 -9.49
C SER A 81 -11.65 1.48 -10.55
N GLN A 82 -11.63 1.88 -11.82
CA GLN A 82 -11.21 0.97 -12.90
C GLN A 82 -9.74 0.54 -12.80
N ASN A 83 -8.92 1.32 -12.09
CA ASN A 83 -7.51 1.04 -11.87
C ASN A 83 -7.27 0.22 -10.60
N SER A 84 -8.28 0.07 -9.74
CA SER A 84 -8.15 -0.70 -8.51
C SER A 84 -8.02 -2.19 -8.83
N ARG A 85 -6.98 -2.81 -8.28
CA ARG A 85 -6.65 -4.23 -8.50
C ARG A 85 -6.76 -5.07 -7.24
N TYR A 86 -6.83 -4.42 -6.07
CA TYR A 86 -6.81 -5.09 -4.79
C TYR A 86 -7.87 -4.53 -3.84
N CYS A 87 -8.39 -5.40 -2.98
CA CYS A 87 -8.98 -5.01 -1.71
C CYS A 87 -7.87 -5.00 -0.66
N MET A 88 -7.79 -3.93 0.11
CA MET A 88 -6.77 -3.70 1.12
C MET A 88 -7.40 -3.56 2.49
N ALA A 89 -6.84 -4.25 3.49
CA ALA A 89 -7.15 -4.03 4.90
C ALA A 89 -5.94 -3.40 5.59
N GLU A 90 -6.18 -2.36 6.38
CA GLU A 90 -5.15 -1.67 7.17
C GLU A 90 -5.51 -1.79 8.64
N VAL A 91 -4.55 -2.27 9.43
CA VAL A 91 -4.74 -2.57 10.85
C VAL A 91 -3.73 -1.77 11.64
N THR A 92 -4.21 -0.86 12.47
CA THR A 92 -3.35 -0.02 13.31
C THR A 92 -3.43 -0.50 14.73
N ARG A 93 -2.25 -0.70 15.33
CA ARG A 93 -2.08 -1.06 16.73
C ARG A 93 -1.18 -0.06 17.42
N VAL A 94 -1.58 0.33 18.63
CA VAL A 94 -0.75 1.14 19.53
C VAL A 94 -0.46 0.32 20.77
N ASN A 95 0.81 0.12 21.08
CA ASN A 95 1.27 -0.80 22.12
C ASN A 95 0.62 -2.19 22.00
N ARG A 96 0.53 -2.69 20.76
CA ARG A 96 -0.11 -3.96 20.36
C ARG A 96 -1.63 -4.05 20.58
N VAL A 97 -2.27 -2.98 21.07
CA VAL A 97 -3.73 -2.89 21.18
C VAL A 97 -4.30 -2.41 19.85
N LEU A 98 -5.33 -3.09 19.35
CA LEU A 98 -6.04 -2.66 18.14
C LEU A 98 -6.71 -1.31 18.38
N THR A 99 -6.34 -0.31 17.59
CA THR A 99 -6.92 1.03 17.67
C THR A 99 -7.70 1.40 16.42
N LYS A 100 -7.29 0.94 15.24
CA LYS A 100 -8.02 1.18 13.99
C LYS A 100 -8.01 -0.02 13.08
N PHE A 101 -9.09 -0.17 12.33
CA PHE A 101 -9.21 -1.14 11.26
C PHE A 101 -9.95 -0.51 10.08
N SER A 102 -9.35 -0.52 8.89
CA SER A 102 -10.00 -0.02 7.69
C SER A 102 -9.91 -1.02 6.54
N ARG A 103 -10.91 -0.98 5.66
CA ARG A 103 -10.94 -1.69 4.39
C ARG A 103 -11.21 -0.72 3.26
N LYS A 104 -10.43 -0.83 2.18
CA LYS A 104 -10.48 0.08 1.04
C LYS A 104 -10.07 -0.62 -0.26
N CYS A 105 -10.45 -0.04 -1.39
CA CYS A 105 -9.90 -0.42 -2.68
C CYS A 105 -8.49 0.15 -2.84
N ALA A 106 -7.61 -0.56 -3.54
CA ALA A 106 -6.26 -0.11 -3.82
C ALA A 106 -5.83 -0.45 -5.26
N GLU A 107 -5.10 0.46 -5.90
CA GLU A 107 -4.48 0.25 -7.22
C GLU A 107 -3.19 -0.57 -7.13
N ASP A 108 -2.47 -0.37 -6.03
CA ASP A 108 -1.26 -1.09 -5.66
C ASP A 108 -1.34 -1.49 -4.18
N CYS A 109 -0.87 -2.67 -3.84
CA CYS A 109 -1.01 -3.21 -2.49
C CYS A 109 0.09 -4.23 -2.18
N ASP A 110 0.90 -3.91 -1.18
CA ASP A 110 1.90 -4.81 -0.63
C ASP A 110 1.53 -5.21 0.80
N THR A 111 1.59 -6.51 1.08
CA THR A 111 1.34 -7.02 2.43
C THR A 111 2.57 -6.74 3.29
N THR A 112 2.45 -5.84 4.27
CA THR A 112 3.59 -5.38 5.09
C THR A 112 3.13 -4.91 6.47
N CYS A 113 4.03 -4.87 7.45
CA CYS A 113 3.83 -4.19 8.73
C CYS A 113 4.96 -3.19 8.96
N ILE A 114 4.59 -1.94 9.20
CA ILE A 114 5.52 -0.86 9.53
C ILE A 114 5.36 -0.54 11.00
N ARG A 115 6.46 -0.64 11.75
CA ARG A 115 6.52 -0.24 13.16
C ARG A 115 7.23 1.10 13.29
N SER A 116 6.73 1.94 14.17
CA SER A 116 7.25 3.28 14.41
C SER A 116 7.00 3.73 15.85
N GLY A 117 7.78 4.71 16.29
CA GLY A 117 7.62 5.37 17.59
C GLY A 117 8.68 4.98 18.63
N PHE A 118 9.05 5.98 19.45
CA PHE A 118 10.10 5.84 20.48
C PHE A 118 9.55 5.56 21.88
N ALA A 119 8.40 6.14 22.23
CA ALA A 119 7.73 5.96 23.53
C ALA A 119 6.40 5.20 23.43
N MET A 120 5.80 5.20 22.25
CA MET A 120 4.61 4.41 21.92
C MET A 120 4.93 3.57 20.70
N ASP A 121 4.70 2.26 20.79
CA ASP A 121 4.91 1.33 19.68
C ASP A 121 3.68 1.37 18.77
N ILE A 122 3.80 2.00 17.62
CA ILE A 122 2.74 2.10 16.62
C ILE A 122 3.07 1.14 15.49
N GLU A 123 2.22 0.13 15.30
CA GLU A 123 2.30 -0.83 14.20
C GLU A 123 1.14 -0.61 13.25
N VAL A 124 1.44 -0.41 11.97
CA VAL A 124 0.44 -0.36 10.90
C VAL A 124 0.72 -1.52 9.94
N CYS A 125 -0.22 -2.45 9.86
CA CYS A 125 -0.15 -3.61 8.97
C CYS A 125 -1.13 -3.47 7.82
N THR A 126 -0.63 -3.68 6.61
CA THR A 126 -1.40 -3.73 5.37
C THR A 126 -1.54 -5.17 4.89
N TYR A 127 -2.75 -5.56 4.54
CA TYR A 127 -3.09 -6.87 3.98
C TYR A 127 -3.81 -6.71 2.65
N CYS A 128 -3.42 -7.54 1.67
CA CYS A 128 -3.90 -7.42 0.29
C CYS A 128 -4.63 -8.68 -0.17
N CYS A 129 -5.77 -8.48 -0.83
CA CYS A 129 -6.61 -9.52 -1.39
C CYS A 129 -7.02 -9.16 -2.82
N GLU A 130 -6.89 -10.09 -3.77
CA GLU A 130 -7.24 -9.85 -5.18
C GLU A 130 -8.68 -10.25 -5.51
N THR A 131 -9.15 -11.37 -4.94
CA THR A 131 -10.44 -11.98 -5.31
C THR A 131 -11.47 -11.91 -4.19
N PHE A 132 -11.05 -11.59 -2.96
CA PHE A 132 -11.91 -11.61 -1.79
C PHE A 132 -12.32 -10.19 -1.37
N ALA A 133 -13.62 -9.89 -1.51
CA ALA A 133 -14.18 -8.57 -1.21
C ALA A 133 -14.02 -8.17 0.27
N TYR A 134 -13.92 -9.14 1.19
CA TYR A 134 -13.86 -8.94 2.64
C TYR A 134 -12.43 -9.11 3.16
N CYS A 135 -11.47 -8.40 2.56
CA CYS A 135 -10.07 -8.57 2.94
C CYS A 135 -9.89 -8.46 4.47
N ALA A 136 -9.23 -9.46 5.04
CA ALA A 136 -9.14 -9.62 6.49
C ALA A 136 -7.67 -9.69 6.90
N GLU A 137 -7.43 -9.41 8.19
CA GLU A 137 -6.13 -9.61 8.78
C GLU A 137 -5.72 -11.08 8.67
N ASN A 138 -4.50 -11.33 8.19
CA ASN A 138 -3.90 -12.66 8.14
C ASN A 138 -2.45 -12.60 8.63
N ARG A 139 -2.27 -12.65 9.96
CA ARG A 139 -0.95 -12.58 10.60
C ARG A 139 0.01 -13.66 10.13
N ASN A 140 -0.48 -14.88 9.88
CA ASN A 140 0.33 -15.98 9.39
C ASN A 140 1.00 -15.63 8.04
N LYS A 141 0.33 -14.87 7.18
CA LYS A 141 0.91 -14.45 5.89
C LYS A 141 2.13 -13.54 6.09
N ILE A 142 2.10 -12.68 7.09
CA ILE A 142 3.19 -11.74 7.40
C ILE A 142 4.35 -12.44 8.11
N ASP A 143 4.05 -13.29 9.10
CA ASP A 143 5.08 -14.05 9.82
C ASP A 143 5.91 -14.93 8.88
N ASN A 144 5.27 -15.52 7.87
CA ASN A 144 5.94 -16.29 6.82
C ASN A 144 6.75 -15.41 5.85
N LEU A 145 6.36 -14.15 5.64
CA LEU A 145 7.13 -13.21 4.81
C LEU A 145 8.47 -12.89 5.47
N HIS A 146 8.47 -12.68 6.80
CA HIS A 146 9.68 -12.34 7.56
C HIS A 146 10.58 -13.53 7.89
N ARG A 147 10.08 -14.78 7.84
CA ARG A 147 10.91 -15.98 8.08
C ARG A 147 11.72 -16.43 6.86
N ASN A 148 11.35 -15.98 5.66
CA ASN A 148 12.01 -16.37 4.41
C ASN A 148 13.01 -15.31 3.91
N VAL A 149 13.39 -14.36 4.78
CA VAL A 149 14.43 -13.34 4.57
C VAL A 149 15.53 -13.57 5.60
#